data_AF-A0A971GMZ5-F1
#
_entry.id   AF-A0A971GMZ5-F1
#
_cell.length_a   1.000
_cell.length_b   1.000
_cell.length_c   1.000
_cell.angle_alpha   90.00
_cell.angle_beta   90.00
_cell.angle_gamma   90.00
#
_symmetry.space_group_name_H-M   'P 1'
#
loop_
_entity.id
_entity.type
_entity.pdbx_description
1 polymer ?
#
loop_
_entity_poly.entity_id
_entity_poly.type
_entity_poly.pdbx_seq_one_letter_code
_entity_poly.pdbx_strand_id
1 'polypeptide(L)' 'MSEQVYPKERNLDGVYYRVQRDGKWCNRCYTDLTDDEQNEFMSRLDEEGLKRVCSFLANTLRNMADQMNIIRGTEE' A
#
# COMPACT_ATOMS: atom_id res chain seq x y z
N MET A 1 -6.73 -6.95 -25.59
CA MET A 1 -6.88 -6.09 -24.41
C MET A 1 -6.61 -6.96 -23.21
N SER A 2 -5.43 -6.85 -22.58
CA SER A 2 -5.18 -7.54 -21.31
C SER A 2 -6.07 -6.94 -20.24
N GLU A 3 -6.82 -7.77 -19.51
CA GLU A 3 -7.57 -7.32 -18.34
C GLU A 3 -6.56 -6.93 -17.26
N GLN A 4 -6.55 -5.66 -16.86
CA GLN A 4 -5.66 -5.20 -15.80
C GLN A 4 -6.18 -5.76 -14.48
N VAL A 5 -5.42 -6.70 -13.90
CA VAL A 5 -5.80 -7.33 -12.64
C VAL A 5 -5.40 -6.40 -11.49
N TYR A 6 -6.39 -5.83 -10.82
CA TYR A 6 -6.15 -5.01 -9.64
C TYR A 6 -6.02 -5.86 -8.37
N PRO A 7 -5.22 -5.43 -7.38
CA PRO A 7 -5.18 -6.08 -6.08
C PRO A 7 -6.55 -6.12 -5.42
N LYS A 8 -6.80 -7.20 -4.66
CA LYS A 8 -7.97 -7.29 -3.79
C LYS A 8 -7.85 -6.26 -2.67
N GLU A 9 -8.86 -5.39 -2.55
CA GLU A 9 -8.92 -4.38 -1.51
C GLU A 9 -8.94 -5.01 -0.10
N ARG A 10 -8.02 -4.56 0.76
CA ARG A 10 -7.92 -5.02 2.17
C ARG A 10 -7.93 -3.87 3.17
N ASN A 11 -7.70 -2.63 2.73
CA ASN A 11 -7.70 -1.41 3.54
C ASN A 11 -6.78 -1.48 4.77
N LEU A 12 -5.55 -1.97 4.60
CA LEU A 12 -4.66 -2.28 5.72
C LEU A 12 -3.89 -1.08 6.24
N ASP A 13 -3.35 -0.24 5.35
CA ASP A 13 -2.51 0.88 5.77
C ASP A 13 -3.32 2.13 6.13
N GLY A 14 -4.38 2.47 5.41
CA GLY A 14 -5.15 3.69 5.65
C GLY A 14 -4.55 4.96 5.03
N VAL A 15 -3.48 4.85 4.24
CA VAL A 15 -2.99 5.88 3.32
C VAL A 15 -3.79 5.82 2.03
N TYR A 16 -4.82 6.65 1.92
CA TYR A 16 -5.67 6.66 0.75
C TYR A 16 -5.09 7.50 -0.39
N TYR A 17 -5.05 6.89 -1.58
CA TYR A 17 -4.74 7.53 -2.84
C TYR A 17 -5.90 7.38 -3.83
N ARG A 18 -6.11 8.41 -4.65
CA ARG A 18 -7.21 8.46 -5.62
C ARG A 18 -6.69 8.02 -6.98
N VAL A 19 -7.21 6.90 -7.48
CA VAL A 19 -6.82 6.28 -8.75
C VAL A 19 -8.00 6.13 -9.70
N GLN A 20 -7.73 6.12 -11.00
CA GLN A 20 -8.72 5.86 -12.03
C GLN A 20 -8.58 4.43 -12.54
N ARG A 21 -9.60 3.60 -12.30
CA ARG A 21 -9.69 2.21 -12.75
C ARG A 21 -10.95 2.05 -13.59
N ASP A 22 -10.83 1.52 -14.79
CA ASP A 22 -11.93 1.29 -15.73
C ASP A 22 -12.82 2.53 -15.95
N GLY A 23 -12.17 3.70 -16.07
CA GLY A 23 -12.82 4.99 -16.26
C GLY A 23 -13.46 5.59 -15.01
N LYS A 24 -13.46 4.90 -13.87
CA LYS A 24 -14.04 5.37 -12.59
C LYS A 24 -12.94 5.76 -11.61
N TRP A 25 -13.17 6.87 -10.92
CA TRP A 25 -12.32 7.28 -9.80
C TRP A 25 -12.70 6.50 -8.54
N CYS A 26 -11.70 5.91 -7.88
CA CYS A 26 -11.87 5.26 -6.59
C CYS A 26 -10.71 5.61 -5.66
N ASN A 27 -10.94 5.48 -4.34
CA ASN A 27 -9.90 5.62 -3.33
C ASN A 27 -9.40 4.22 -2.97
N ARG A 28 -8.10 4.08 -2.84
CA ARG A 28 -7.44 2.83 -2.44
C ARG A 28 -6.37 3.11 -1.41
N CYS A 29 -6.24 2.21 -0.44
CA CYS A 29 -5.08 2.20 0.43
C CYS A 29 -3.81 1.94 -0.39
N TYR A 30 -2.65 2.43 0.06
CA TYR A 30 -1.40 2.28 -0.67
C TYR A 30 -1.06 0.80 -0.95
N THR A 31 -1.32 -0.09 0.02
CA THR A 31 -1.11 -1.54 -0.14
C THR A 31 -2.12 -2.22 -1.08
N ASP A 32 -3.18 -1.52 -1.50
CA ASP A 32 -4.20 -2.00 -2.46
C ASP A 32 -3.98 -1.42 -3.88
N LEU A 33 -2.91 -0.65 -4.07
CA LEU A 33 -2.47 -0.14 -5.37
C LEU A 33 -1.67 -1.20 -6.13
N THR A 34 -1.77 -1.17 -7.46
CA THR A 34 -0.84 -1.85 -8.36
C THR A 34 0.55 -1.23 -8.28
N ASP A 35 1.59 -1.94 -8.73
CA ASP A 35 2.96 -1.43 -8.74
C ASP A 35 3.08 -0.11 -9.52
N ASP A 36 2.38 0.02 -10.65
CA ASP A 36 2.35 1.24 -11.46
C ASP A 36 1.71 2.41 -10.71
N GLU A 37 0.57 2.18 -10.04
CA GLU A 37 -0.10 3.20 -9.22
C GLU A 37 0.74 3.59 -8.00
N GLN A 38 1.48 2.65 -7.38
CA GLN A 38 2.41 2.95 -6.30
C GLN A 38 3.58 3.82 -6.80
N ASN A 39 4.16 3.48 -7.95
CA ASN A 39 5.22 4.26 -8.57
C ASN A 39 4.74 5.67 -8.93
N GLU A 40 3.53 5.79 -9.49
CA GLU A 40 2.91 7.10 -9.77
C GLU A 40 2.73 7.91 -8.47
N PHE A 41 2.20 7.30 -7.41
CA PHE A 41 2.05 7.94 -6.11
C PHE A 41 3.39 8.41 -5.55
N MET A 42 4.40 7.54 -5.52
CA MET A 42 5.74 7.84 -5.01
C MET A 42 6.43 8.93 -5.81
N SER A 43 6.23 8.99 -7.13
CA SER A 43 6.82 10.03 -7.99
C SER A 43 6.35 11.45 -7.66
N ARG A 44 5.23 11.59 -6.93
CA ARG A 44 4.66 12.86 -6.48
C ARG A 44 5.16 13.30 -5.10
N LEU A 45 5.91 12.45 -4.42
CA LEU A 45 6.44 12.71 -3.09
C LEU A 45 7.88 13.17 -3.18
N ASP A 46 8.25 14.07 -2.26
CA ASP A 46 9.64 14.39 -2.00
C ASP A 46 10.27 13.38 -1.03
N GLU A 47 11.56 13.56 -0.72
CA GLU A 47 12.28 12.67 0.17
C GLU A 47 11.62 12.55 1.56
N GLU A 48 11.11 13.66 2.10
CA GLU A 48 10.39 13.64 3.38
C GLU A 48 9.08 12.86 3.28
N GLY A 49 8.32 13.06 2.20
CA GLY A 49 7.08 12.33 1.93
C GLY A 49 7.32 10.83 1.86
N LEU A 50 8.35 10.40 1.12
CA LEU A 50 8.74 8.99 1.05
C LEU A 50 9.14 8.44 2.42
N LYS A 51 9.94 9.17 3.20
CA LYS A 51 10.30 8.78 4.58
C LYS A 51 9.07 8.60 5.47
N ARG A 52 8.07 9.49 5.35
CA ARG A 52 6.82 9.40 6.12
C ARG A 52 6.01 8.17 5.74
N VAL A 53 5.86 7.90 4.43
CA VAL A 53 5.16 6.69 3.95
C VAL A 53 5.86 5.43 4.44
N CYS A 54 7.18 5.33 4.31
CA CYS A 54 7.95 4.19 4.82
C CYS A 54 7.76 3.99 6.33
N SER A 55 7.84 5.07 7.12
CA SER A 55 7.67 5.01 8.57
C SER A 55 6.24 4.57 8.94
N PHE A 56 5.25 5.09 8.23
CA PHE A 56 3.85 4.74 8.47
C PHE A 56 3.57 3.28 8.12
N LEU A 57 4.01 2.80 6.97
CA LEU A 57 3.86 1.39 6.57
C LEU A 57 4.57 0.44 7.53
N ALA A 58 5.76 0.79 8.03
CA ALA A 58 6.48 0.00 9.03
C ALA A 58 5.67 -0.13 10.34
N ASN A 59 5.08 0.97 10.80
CA ASN A 59 4.23 0.97 12.00
C ASN A 59 2.96 0.14 11.79
N THR A 60 2.28 0.30 10.64
CA THR A 60 1.09 -0.49 10.31
C THR A 60 1.42 -1.98 10.25
N LEU A 61 2.51 -2.37 9.58
CA LEU A 61 2.97 -3.76 9.52
C LEU A 61 3.24 -4.31 10.92
N ARG A 62 3.94 -3.55 11.77
CA ARG A 62 4.25 -3.96 13.14
C ARG A 62 2.98 -4.14 13.97
N ASN A 63 2.06 -3.19 13.92
CA ASN A 63 0.79 -3.26 14.64
C ASN A 63 -0.04 -4.48 14.22
N MET A 64 -0.14 -4.75 12.91
CA MET A 64 -0.82 -5.94 12.40
C MET A 64 -0.14 -7.23 12.89
N ALA A 65 1.20 -7.28 12.86
CA ALA A 65 1.95 -8.43 13.34
C ALA A 65 1.72 -8.68 14.84
N ASP A 66 1.78 -7.63 15.66
CA ASP A 66 1.54 -7.73 17.11
C ASP A 66 0.10 -8.20 17.41
N GLN A 67 -0.91 -7.66 16.71
CA GLN A 67 -2.32 -8.07 16.86
C GLN A 67 -2.56 -9.54 16.49
N MET A 68 -1.82 -10.05 15.51
CA MET A 68 -1.95 -11.41 15.01
C MET A 68 -0.93 -12.39 15.62
N ASN A 69 -0.10 -11.93 16.57
CA ASN A 69 1.04 -12.66 17.10
C ASN A 69 1.93 -13.27 16.01
N ILE A 70 2.16 -12.52 14.93
CA ILE A 70 3.03 -12.91 13.83
C ILE A 70 4.46 -12.59 14.23
N ILE A 71 5.26 -13.66 14.37
CA ILE A 71 6.71 -13.56 14.49
C ILE A 71 7.34 -14.02 13.17
N ARG A 72 8.50 -13.45 12.84
CA ARG A 72 9.31 -13.99 11.75
C ARG A 72 9.72 -15.41 12.13
N GLY A 73 9.33 -16.40 11.34
CA GLY A 73 9.86 -17.75 11.48
C GLY A 73 11.37 -17.70 11.29
N THR A 74 12.12 -18.11 12.31
CA THR A 74 13.53 -18.46 12.14
C THR A 74 13.55 -19.86 11.56
N GLU A 75 14.04 -20.02 10.33
CA GLU A 75 14.66 -21.29 9.98
C GLU A 75 15.97 -21.31 10.77
N GLU A 76 15.93 -22.05 11.90
CA GLU A 76 16.97 -22.28 12.93
C GLU A 76 17.65 -21.06 13.56
#